data_AF-A0A7C2WJJ8-F1
#
_entry.id   AF-A0A7C2WJJ8-F1
#
_cell.length_a   1.000
_cell.length_b   1.000
_cell.length_c   1.000
_cell.angle_alpha   90.00
_cell.angle_beta   90.00
_cell.angle_gamma   90.00
#
_symmetry.space_group_name_H-M   'P 1'
#
loop_
_entity.id
_entity.type
_entity.pdbx_description
1 polymer ?
#
loop_
_entity_poly.entity_id
_entity_poly.type
_entity_poly.pdbx_seq_one_letter_code
_entity_poly.pdbx_strand_id
1 'polypeptide(L)'
;MHPDDRRLALRALYDGLVTAGSGALMAEVVSAVTSRCEDAGMAISRAQVEETARMAWRSGLLTSLGEVWHVDGPAAFAVEVGADTFALACERVLVHALQQVYGAVDREAAAHVLFGDARRKEEVAAVLATLPTVPVLDTLPHPPLRELIGERAYELLGANIEEAPNGMAVSGEEARLLFEKGQEQRSRDFVKGAETLLLASRVQWHALRRGDFGATIEDLRWYVASALSAEAGARYIGREYEQAVPYYLAYFSMLRRGDRLWEDVNRLTIPMLSYYTILAARLEGVPDPASPNAGQPGYLAALVTTHENDQVVARWQTLASRLAEASQAVFEELVRRIETCSADPDTIRRSVEWMNGLALRSAHR
;
A
#
# COMPACT_ATOMS: atom_id res chain seq x y z
N MET A 1 -0.86 9.12 -21.77
CA MET A 1 -0.33 10.51 -21.69
C MET A 1 0.26 10.89 -23.04
N HIS A 2 0.01 12.10 -23.54
CA HIS A 2 0.63 12.57 -24.78
C HIS A 2 2.17 12.65 -24.60
N PRO A 3 2.98 12.30 -25.61
CA PRO A 3 4.44 12.37 -25.55
C PRO A 3 5.02 13.67 -25.01
N ASP A 4 4.51 14.80 -25.51
CA ASP A 4 5.01 16.13 -25.12
C ASP A 4 4.70 16.45 -23.66
N ASP A 5 3.47 16.17 -23.21
CA ASP A 5 3.07 16.34 -21.81
C ASP A 5 3.92 15.47 -20.88
N ARG A 6 4.26 14.25 -21.31
CA ARG A 6 5.12 13.35 -20.53
C ARG A 6 6.53 13.89 -20.40
N ARG A 7 7.13 14.43 -21.46
CA ARG A 7 8.47 15.04 -21.39
C ARG A 7 8.48 16.28 -20.53
N LEU A 8 7.44 17.12 -20.62
CA LEU A 8 7.26 18.26 -19.74
C LEU A 8 7.15 17.82 -18.27
N ALA A 9 6.32 16.80 -17.98
CA ALA A 9 6.18 16.24 -16.64
C ALA A 9 7.48 15.64 -16.11
N LEU A 10 8.26 14.94 -16.94
CA LEU A 10 9.57 14.39 -16.55
C LEU A 10 10.60 15.48 -16.23
N ARG A 11 10.63 16.56 -17.02
CA ARG A 11 11.51 17.71 -16.76
C ARG A 11 11.09 18.45 -15.50
N ALA A 12 9.79 18.70 -15.33
CA ALA A 12 9.26 19.34 -14.12
C ALA A 12 9.56 18.51 -12.86
N LEU A 13 9.43 17.18 -12.95
CA LEU A 13 9.81 16.25 -11.89
C LEU A 13 11.31 16.34 -11.55
N TYR A 14 12.19 16.32 -12.56
CA TYR A 14 13.62 16.50 -12.39
C TYR A 14 13.94 17.81 -11.66
N ASP A 15 13.38 18.92 -12.12
CA ASP A 15 13.58 20.23 -11.49
C ASP A 15 13.05 20.25 -10.05
N GLY A 16 11.94 19.54 -9.78
CA GLY A 16 11.39 19.35 -8.44
C GLY A 16 12.36 18.62 -7.51
N LEU A 17 12.93 17.51 -7.96
CA LEU A 17 13.92 16.72 -7.21
C LEU A 17 15.19 17.52 -6.93
N VAL A 18 15.69 18.26 -7.93
CA VAL A 18 16.86 19.13 -7.76
C VAL A 18 16.59 20.25 -6.76
N THR A 19 15.40 20.87 -6.83
CA THR A 19 15.02 21.98 -5.94
C THR A 19 14.82 21.51 -4.50
N ALA A 20 14.16 20.37 -4.31
CA ALA A 20 13.87 19.82 -2.98
C ALA A 20 15.12 19.26 -2.29
N GLY A 21 16.11 18.83 -3.07
CA GLY A 21 17.37 18.29 -2.57
C GLY A 21 17.27 16.81 -2.18
N SER A 22 18.43 16.25 -1.80
CA SER A 22 18.56 14.84 -1.42
C SER A 22 17.75 14.54 -0.15
N GLY A 23 16.95 13.47 -0.16
CA GLY A 23 16.14 13.03 0.98
C GLY A 23 14.75 13.63 1.03
N ALA A 24 14.36 14.44 0.04
CA ALA A 24 12.99 14.93 -0.09
C ALA A 24 12.01 13.77 -0.31
N LEU A 25 10.85 13.86 0.32
CA LEU A 25 9.76 12.90 0.10
C LEU A 25 9.23 13.06 -1.32
N MET A 26 9.22 11.97 -2.09
CA MET A 26 8.71 12.00 -3.46
C MET A 26 7.23 12.45 -3.49
N ALA A 27 6.42 12.14 -2.48
CA ALA A 27 5.05 12.64 -2.39
C ALA A 27 4.97 14.18 -2.35
N GLU A 28 5.89 14.84 -1.66
CA GLU A 28 5.98 16.29 -1.58
C GLU A 28 6.46 16.88 -2.91
N VAL A 29 7.45 16.23 -3.54
CA VAL A 29 7.95 16.60 -4.87
C VAL A 29 6.83 16.48 -5.91
N VAL A 30 6.09 15.37 -5.92
CA VAL A 30 4.92 15.15 -6.79
C VAL A 30 3.87 16.24 -6.56
N SER A 31 3.58 16.59 -5.30
CA SER A 31 2.62 17.64 -4.98
C SER A 31 3.08 19.01 -5.50
N ALA A 32 4.33 19.36 -5.29
CA ALA A 32 4.91 20.63 -5.75
C ALA A 32 4.99 20.71 -7.28
N VAL A 33 5.34 19.61 -7.95
CA VAL A 33 5.33 19.51 -9.42
C VAL A 33 3.93 19.66 -9.96
N THR A 34 2.94 18.98 -9.36
CA THR A 34 1.53 19.07 -9.76
C THR A 34 1.05 20.52 -9.67
N SER A 35 1.27 21.19 -8.53
CA SER A 35 0.89 22.60 -8.35
C SER A 35 1.55 23.51 -9.39
N ARG A 36 2.85 23.31 -9.69
CA ARG A 36 3.54 24.12 -10.71
C ARG A 36 3.01 23.89 -12.12
N CYS A 37 2.64 22.65 -12.47
CA CYS A 37 2.00 22.35 -13.75
C CYS A 37 0.63 23.01 -13.86
N GLU A 38 -0.16 22.98 -12.79
CA GLU A 38 -1.47 23.65 -12.72
C GLU A 38 -1.32 25.19 -12.84
N ASP A 39 -0.39 25.80 -12.12
CA ASP A 39 -0.09 27.23 -12.18
C ASP A 39 0.38 27.67 -13.58
N ALA A 40 1.10 26.79 -14.28
CA ALA A 40 1.53 27.01 -15.66
C ALA A 40 0.43 26.75 -16.70
N GLY A 41 -0.79 26.38 -16.28
CA GLY A 41 -1.91 26.06 -17.17
C GLY A 41 -1.72 24.78 -17.98
N MET A 42 -0.85 23.87 -17.54
CA MET A 42 -0.60 22.60 -18.21
C MET A 42 -1.71 21.59 -17.89
N ALA A 43 -2.15 20.82 -18.89
CA ALA A 43 -3.13 19.74 -18.72
C ALA A 43 -2.48 18.44 -18.16
N ILE A 44 -1.66 18.58 -17.12
CA ILE A 44 -0.94 17.47 -16.46
C ILE A 44 -1.55 17.26 -15.08
N SER A 45 -2.28 16.16 -14.91
CA SER A 45 -2.89 15.76 -13.64
C SER A 45 -1.87 15.18 -12.65
N ARG A 46 -2.20 15.19 -11.36
CA ARG A 46 -1.41 14.52 -10.31
C ARG A 46 -1.07 13.06 -10.65
N ALA A 47 -2.05 12.30 -11.13
CA ALA A 47 -1.85 10.89 -11.50
C ALA A 47 -0.79 10.73 -12.61
N GLN A 48 -0.69 11.69 -13.53
CA GLN A 48 0.34 11.70 -14.58
C GLN A 48 1.73 12.01 -13.99
N VAL A 49 1.82 12.88 -12.99
CA VAL A 49 3.07 13.15 -12.26
C VAL A 49 3.50 11.93 -11.41
N GLU A 50 2.56 11.24 -10.77
CA GLU A 50 2.83 10.00 -10.04
C GLU A 50 3.35 8.89 -10.98
N GLU A 51 2.85 8.82 -12.21
CA GLU A 51 3.38 7.91 -13.23
C GLU A 51 4.81 8.25 -13.63
N THR A 52 5.14 9.53 -13.84
CA THR A 52 6.52 9.93 -14.16
C THR A 52 7.47 9.69 -12.98
N ALA A 53 7.02 9.86 -11.73
CA ALA A 53 7.78 9.48 -10.55
C ALA A 53 8.07 7.98 -10.49
N ARG A 54 7.08 7.13 -10.80
CA ARG A 54 7.28 5.68 -10.94
C ARG A 54 8.27 5.35 -12.05
N MET A 55 8.18 6.01 -13.20
CA MET A 55 9.16 5.84 -14.29
C MET A 55 10.58 6.24 -13.85
N ALA A 56 10.71 7.31 -13.07
CA ALA A 56 12.00 7.75 -12.53
C ALA A 56 12.62 6.73 -11.59
N TRP A 57 11.85 6.18 -10.66
CA TRP A 57 12.28 5.06 -9.82
C TRP A 57 12.69 3.84 -10.65
N ARG A 58 11.88 3.51 -11.65
CA ARG A 58 12.11 2.39 -12.57
C ARG A 58 13.33 2.57 -13.47
N SER A 59 13.79 3.81 -13.68
CA SER A 59 14.96 4.11 -14.49
C SER A 59 16.28 3.70 -13.83
N GLY A 60 16.28 3.44 -12.52
CA GLY A 60 17.48 3.16 -11.71
C GLY A 60 18.31 4.41 -11.38
N LEU A 61 17.83 5.62 -11.72
CA LEU A 61 18.52 6.88 -11.42
C LEU A 61 18.28 7.37 -9.98
N LEU A 62 17.33 6.77 -9.27
CA LEU A 62 16.97 7.14 -7.90
C LEU A 62 17.33 6.03 -6.92
N THR A 63 17.71 6.41 -5.71
CA THR A 63 17.88 5.52 -4.56
C THR A 63 16.98 5.97 -3.40
N SER A 64 16.46 5.01 -2.63
CA SER A 64 15.73 5.29 -1.40
C SER A 64 16.72 5.66 -0.29
N LEU A 65 16.37 6.67 0.50
CA LEU A 65 17.08 7.02 1.73
C LEU A 65 16.29 6.63 2.99
N GLY A 66 15.11 6.03 2.85
CA GLY A 66 14.26 5.57 3.95
C GLY A 66 14.57 4.12 4.35
N GLU A 67 14.16 3.73 5.56
CA GLU A 67 14.32 2.37 6.08
C GLU A 67 13.60 1.31 5.22
N VAL A 68 12.51 1.70 4.55
CA VAL A 68 11.75 0.83 3.63
C VAL A 68 11.54 1.58 2.32
N TRP A 69 11.78 0.90 1.20
CA TRP A 69 11.55 1.47 -0.13
C TRP A 69 10.05 1.66 -0.39
N HIS A 70 9.65 2.83 -0.86
CA HIS A 70 8.32 3.10 -1.42
C HIS A 70 8.40 4.27 -2.40
N VAL A 71 7.50 4.33 -3.39
CA VAL A 71 7.57 5.33 -4.47
C VAL A 71 7.47 6.77 -3.95
N ASP A 72 6.70 6.95 -2.87
CA ASP A 72 6.42 8.24 -2.24
C ASP A 72 7.48 8.67 -1.22
N GLY A 73 8.49 7.83 -1.00
CA GLY A 73 9.47 7.96 0.07
C GLY A 73 10.60 8.94 -0.20
N PRO A 74 11.50 9.11 0.78
CA PRO A 74 12.65 9.99 0.63
C PRO A 74 13.57 9.46 -0.48
N ALA A 75 13.80 10.29 -1.49
CA ALA A 75 14.54 9.93 -2.69
C ALA A 75 15.82 10.75 -2.84
N ALA A 76 16.82 10.16 -3.47
CA ALA A 76 18.02 10.86 -3.94
C ALA A 76 18.44 10.34 -5.31
N PHE A 77 19.14 11.18 -6.08
CA PHE A 77 19.80 10.70 -7.29
C PHE A 77 20.93 9.74 -6.92
N ALA A 78 20.90 8.53 -7.48
CA ALA A 78 21.97 7.54 -7.31
C ALA A 78 23.25 7.95 -8.06
N VAL A 79 23.09 8.74 -9.13
CA VAL A 79 24.15 9.29 -9.97
C VAL A 79 23.77 10.70 -10.42
N GLU A 80 24.74 11.60 -10.53
CA GLU A 80 24.50 12.93 -11.10
C GLU A 80 24.15 12.80 -12.58
N VAL A 81 23.00 13.33 -12.96
CA VAL A 81 22.48 13.30 -14.33
C VAL A 81 21.83 14.63 -14.65
N GLY A 82 21.91 15.07 -15.91
CA GLY A 82 21.18 16.23 -16.40
C GLY A 82 19.72 15.90 -16.73
N ALA A 83 18.88 16.93 -16.87
CA ALA A 83 17.44 16.80 -17.14
C ALA A 83 17.11 15.96 -18.39
N ASP A 84 17.87 16.13 -19.48
CA ASP A 84 17.64 15.39 -20.73
C ASP A 84 18.03 13.92 -20.58
N THR A 85 19.13 13.62 -19.90
CA THR A 85 19.55 12.25 -19.57
C THR A 85 18.53 11.56 -18.66
N PHE A 86 18.01 12.29 -17.67
CA PHE A 86 16.95 11.81 -16.78
C PHE A 86 15.67 11.46 -17.55
N ALA A 87 15.18 12.40 -18.37
CA ALA A 87 13.97 12.18 -19.16
C ALA A 87 14.13 11.00 -20.12
N LEU A 88 15.28 10.90 -20.80
CA LEU A 88 15.59 9.79 -21.69
C LEU A 88 15.60 8.45 -20.94
N ALA A 89 16.27 8.38 -19.78
CA ALA A 89 16.32 7.18 -18.95
C ALA A 89 14.94 6.71 -18.51
N CYS A 90 14.06 7.64 -18.12
CA CYS A 90 12.67 7.35 -17.78
C CYS A 90 11.90 6.85 -19.00
N GLU A 91 12.03 7.50 -20.17
CA GLU A 91 11.37 7.05 -21.41
C GLU A 91 11.82 5.65 -21.83
N ARG A 92 13.07 5.24 -21.52
CA ARG A 92 13.53 3.86 -21.78
C ARG A 92 12.71 2.81 -21.03
N VAL A 93 12.16 3.13 -19.86
CA VAL A 93 11.30 2.21 -19.09
C VAL A 93 10.09 1.79 -19.91
N LEU A 94 9.50 2.70 -20.70
CA LEU A 94 8.36 2.41 -21.57
C LEU A 94 8.77 1.51 -22.74
N VAL A 95 9.93 1.76 -23.34
CA VAL A 95 10.44 0.93 -24.45
C VAL A 95 10.71 -0.49 -23.98
N HIS A 96 11.29 -0.63 -22.78
CA HIS A 96 11.53 -1.93 -22.18
C HIS A 96 10.22 -2.65 -21.86
N ALA A 97 9.22 -1.96 -21.32
CA ALA A 97 7.89 -2.52 -21.08
C ALA A 97 7.24 -3.03 -22.38
N LEU A 98 7.33 -2.27 -23.48
CA LEU A 98 6.84 -2.71 -24.80
C LEU A 98 7.60 -3.95 -25.30
N GLN A 99 8.92 -4.01 -25.06
CA GLN A 99 9.73 -5.17 -25.42
C GLN A 99 9.34 -6.43 -24.64
N GLN A 100 9.05 -6.30 -23.35
CA GLN A 100 8.61 -7.43 -22.51
C GLN A 100 7.26 -7.99 -22.98
N VAL A 101 6.32 -7.11 -23.36
CA VAL A 101 4.98 -7.52 -23.79
C VAL A 101 4.98 -8.11 -25.20
N TYR A 102 5.71 -7.50 -26.14
CA TYR A 102 5.61 -7.84 -27.57
C TYR A 102 6.84 -8.57 -28.13
N GLY A 103 7.87 -8.77 -27.32
CA GLY A 103 9.15 -9.36 -27.73
C GLY A 103 9.96 -8.40 -28.59
N ALA A 104 9.74 -8.40 -29.90
CA ALA A 104 10.44 -7.49 -30.82
C ALA A 104 9.68 -6.15 -30.89
N VAL A 105 10.34 -5.05 -30.51
CA VAL A 105 9.76 -3.71 -30.62
C VAL A 105 9.88 -3.20 -32.05
N ASP A 106 8.74 -2.98 -32.71
CA ASP A 106 8.69 -2.17 -33.93
C ASP A 106 9.08 -0.72 -33.57
N ARG A 107 10.19 -0.26 -34.14
CA ARG A 107 10.78 1.04 -33.84
C ARG A 107 9.92 2.20 -34.33
N GLU A 108 9.14 2.02 -35.38
CA GLU A 108 8.23 3.05 -35.89
C GLU A 108 7.00 3.18 -35.00
N ALA A 109 6.41 2.05 -34.61
CA ALA A 109 5.32 2.02 -33.65
C ALA A 109 5.75 2.59 -32.28
N ALA A 110 6.92 2.18 -31.79
CA ALA A 110 7.48 2.72 -30.55
C ALA A 110 7.79 4.21 -30.66
N ALA A 111 8.33 4.70 -31.77
CA ALA A 111 8.57 6.12 -31.98
C ALA A 111 7.27 6.93 -31.99
N HIS A 112 6.21 6.39 -32.60
CA HIS A 112 4.90 7.01 -32.54
C HIS A 112 4.34 7.08 -31.11
N VAL A 113 4.47 6.00 -30.32
CA VAL A 113 4.01 5.96 -28.91
C VAL A 113 4.84 6.88 -28.00
N LEU A 114 6.16 6.91 -28.20
CA LEU A 114 7.08 7.67 -27.35
C LEU A 114 7.18 9.14 -27.75
N PHE A 115 7.05 9.47 -29.02
CA PHE A 115 7.38 10.80 -29.52
C PHE A 115 6.26 11.44 -30.34
N GLY A 116 5.17 10.72 -30.60
CA GLY A 116 4.09 11.18 -31.48
C GLY A 116 4.48 11.14 -32.96
N ASP A 117 5.72 10.76 -33.28
CA ASP A 117 6.27 10.81 -34.62
C ASP A 117 7.09 9.54 -34.93
N ALA A 118 6.57 8.74 -35.86
CA ALA A 118 7.20 7.51 -36.32
C ALA A 118 8.58 7.74 -36.97
N ARG A 119 8.86 8.97 -37.45
CA ARG A 119 10.15 9.33 -38.07
C ARG A 119 11.30 9.34 -37.05
N ARG A 120 10.98 9.43 -35.76
CA ARG A 120 11.95 9.43 -34.65
C ARG A 120 12.40 8.02 -34.25
N LYS A 121 12.28 7.04 -35.16
CA LYS A 121 12.71 5.64 -34.96
C LYS A 121 14.20 5.49 -34.66
N GLU A 122 15.04 6.41 -35.13
CA GLU A 122 16.47 6.41 -34.80
C GLU A 122 16.73 6.81 -33.35
N GLU A 123 15.88 7.64 -32.75
CA GLU A 123 15.96 7.96 -31.32
C GLU A 123 15.54 6.76 -30.46
N VAL A 124 14.56 5.97 -30.92
CA VAL A 124 14.24 4.66 -30.30
C VAL A 124 15.43 3.71 -30.40
N ALA A 125 16.10 3.68 -31.55
CA ALA A 125 17.30 2.86 -31.73
C ALA A 125 18.45 3.32 -30.84
N ALA A 126 18.63 4.64 -30.64
CA ALA A 126 19.61 5.19 -29.71
C ALA A 126 19.27 4.86 -28.26
N VAL A 127 17.98 4.93 -27.88
CA VAL A 127 17.48 4.47 -26.57
C VAL A 127 17.78 2.99 -26.34
N LEU A 128 17.52 2.14 -27.34
CA LEU A 128 17.79 0.70 -27.29
C LEU A 128 19.29 0.36 -27.33
N ALA A 129 20.12 1.15 -28.01
CA ALA A 129 21.56 0.90 -28.16
C ALA A 129 22.41 1.42 -27.00
N THR A 130 21.94 2.47 -26.32
CA THR A 130 22.57 3.02 -25.11
C THR A 130 22.05 2.37 -23.83
N LEU A 131 21.17 1.37 -23.95
CA LEU A 131 20.89 0.47 -22.86
C LEU A 131 22.25 -0.03 -22.36
N PRO A 132 22.68 0.29 -21.11
CA PRO A 132 23.41 -0.73 -20.40
C PRO A 132 22.50 -1.98 -20.46
N THR A 133 23.01 -3.16 -20.16
CA THR A 133 22.20 -4.01 -19.29
C THR A 133 21.93 -3.16 -18.05
N VAL A 134 20.93 -2.26 -18.12
CA VAL A 134 20.13 -1.88 -16.98
C VAL A 134 19.92 -3.26 -16.43
N PRO A 135 20.39 -3.55 -15.22
CA PRO A 135 19.70 -4.63 -14.57
C PRO A 135 18.24 -4.31 -14.78
N VAL A 136 17.54 -5.22 -15.47
CA VAL A 136 16.10 -5.21 -15.47
C VAL A 136 15.73 -4.90 -14.01
N LEU A 137 14.64 -4.20 -13.76
CA LEU A 137 14.22 -3.96 -12.37
C LEU A 137 14.33 -5.22 -11.46
N ASP A 138 14.39 -6.43 -12.04
CA ASP A 138 15.09 -7.64 -11.56
C ASP A 138 16.35 -7.51 -10.67
N THR A 139 17.14 -6.42 -10.68
CA THR A 139 18.31 -6.26 -9.76
C THR A 139 18.38 -4.97 -8.96
N LEU A 140 17.37 -4.10 -8.98
CA LEU A 140 17.14 -3.39 -7.72
C LEU A 140 16.67 -4.49 -6.77
N PRO A 141 17.31 -4.71 -5.61
CA PRO A 141 16.74 -5.60 -4.64
C PRO A 141 15.38 -5.01 -4.31
N HIS A 142 14.30 -5.58 -4.87
CA HIS A 142 13.00 -5.43 -4.27
C HIS A 142 13.25 -5.80 -2.81
N PRO A 143 12.90 -4.91 -1.85
CA PRO A 143 12.99 -5.27 -0.46
C PRO A 143 12.35 -6.66 -0.32
N PRO A 144 12.97 -7.58 0.43
CA PRO A 144 12.35 -8.86 0.76
C PRO A 144 10.87 -8.63 1.06
N LEU A 145 9.98 -9.53 0.61
CA LEU A 145 8.53 -9.36 0.79
C LEU A 145 8.19 -8.91 2.22
N ARG A 146 8.90 -9.50 3.19
CA ARG A 146 8.87 -9.15 4.62
C ARG A 146 9.02 -7.66 4.92
N GLU A 147 9.95 -6.97 4.28
CA GLU A 147 10.15 -5.52 4.45
C GLU A 147 8.99 -4.72 3.83
N LEU A 148 8.40 -5.22 2.73
CA LEU A 148 7.30 -4.55 2.03
C LEU A 148 5.97 -4.65 2.76
N ILE A 149 5.66 -5.80 3.37
CA ILE A 149 4.36 -6.03 4.03
C ILE A 149 4.47 -6.04 5.56
N GLY A 150 5.68 -6.00 6.11
CA GLY A 150 5.94 -6.08 7.54
C GLY A 150 5.97 -7.51 8.08
N GLU A 151 6.62 -7.67 9.23
CA GLU A 151 6.87 -8.97 9.87
C GLU A 151 5.59 -9.78 10.10
N ARG A 152 4.58 -9.18 10.75
CA ARG A 152 3.34 -9.87 11.12
C ARG A 152 2.54 -10.37 9.91
N ALA A 153 2.50 -9.59 8.83
CA ALA A 153 1.84 -10.01 7.60
C ALA A 153 2.61 -11.14 6.90
N TYR A 154 3.95 -11.06 6.92
CA TYR A 154 4.81 -12.08 6.35
C TYR A 154 4.71 -13.42 7.09
N GLU A 155 4.66 -13.42 8.42
CA GLU A 155 4.51 -14.65 9.20
C GLU A 155 3.21 -15.41 8.86
N LEU A 156 2.14 -14.69 8.51
CA LEU A 156 0.85 -15.29 8.20
C LEU A 156 0.72 -15.71 6.72
N LEU A 157 1.17 -14.86 5.79
CA LEU A 157 0.89 -15.02 4.36
C LEU A 157 2.14 -15.12 3.47
N GLY A 158 3.34 -14.84 4.00
CA GLY A 158 4.56 -14.67 3.22
C GLY A 158 4.90 -15.89 2.37
N ALA A 159 4.95 -17.08 2.97
CA ALA A 159 5.22 -18.33 2.26
C ALA A 159 4.22 -18.59 1.13
N ASN A 160 2.93 -18.30 1.36
CA ASN A 160 1.89 -18.45 0.35
C ASN A 160 2.02 -17.41 -0.77
N ILE A 161 2.46 -16.19 -0.49
CA ILE A 161 2.64 -15.15 -1.51
C ILE A 161 3.89 -15.45 -2.35
N GLU A 162 4.95 -15.99 -1.76
CA GLU A 162 6.20 -16.30 -2.45
C GLU A 162 6.13 -17.55 -3.33
N GLU A 163 5.19 -18.45 -3.06
CA GLU A 163 4.96 -19.64 -3.91
C GLU A 163 4.64 -19.22 -5.35
N ALA A 164 5.27 -19.87 -6.34
CA ALA A 164 5.05 -19.55 -7.75
C ALA A 164 3.58 -19.84 -8.17
N PRO A 165 2.91 -18.91 -8.86
CA PRO A 165 1.57 -19.17 -9.40
C PRO A 165 1.65 -20.19 -10.55
N ASN A 166 1.11 -21.39 -10.31
CA ASN A 166 1.14 -22.47 -11.29
C ASN A 166 0.07 -22.29 -12.38
N GLY A 167 0.49 -22.32 -13.65
CA GLY A 167 -0.41 -22.39 -14.81
C GLY A 167 -1.21 -21.11 -15.09
N MET A 168 -0.89 -19.98 -14.45
CA MET A 168 -1.56 -18.70 -14.67
C MET A 168 -0.63 -17.67 -15.31
N ALA A 169 -1.22 -16.69 -15.98
CA ALA A 169 -0.50 -15.50 -16.41
C ALA A 169 0.02 -14.75 -15.17
N VAL A 170 1.24 -14.22 -15.26
CA VAL A 170 1.82 -13.40 -14.20
C VAL A 170 2.02 -12.01 -14.75
N SER A 171 1.02 -11.16 -14.50
CA SER A 171 1.05 -9.74 -14.82
C SER A 171 0.29 -8.96 -13.75
N GLY A 172 0.58 -7.65 -13.62
CA GLY A 172 -0.19 -6.75 -12.77
C GLY A 172 -1.64 -6.61 -13.22
N GLU A 173 -1.92 -6.78 -14.52
CA GLU A 173 -3.29 -6.83 -15.02
C GLU A 173 -4.05 -8.06 -14.50
N GLU A 174 -3.45 -9.25 -14.58
CA GLU A 174 -4.05 -10.47 -14.04
C GLU A 174 -4.24 -10.38 -12.52
N ALA A 175 -3.24 -9.83 -11.81
CA ALA A 175 -3.35 -9.60 -10.37
C ALA A 175 -4.51 -8.66 -10.02
N ARG A 176 -4.70 -7.58 -10.79
CA ARG A 176 -5.82 -6.64 -10.61
C ARG A 176 -7.17 -7.30 -10.89
N LEU A 177 -7.29 -8.10 -11.94
CA LEU A 177 -8.53 -8.84 -12.25
C LEU A 177 -8.88 -9.82 -11.12
N LEU A 178 -7.88 -10.54 -10.59
CA LEU A 178 -8.06 -11.41 -9.42
C LEU A 178 -8.46 -10.62 -8.18
N PHE A 179 -7.84 -9.45 -7.96
CA PHE A 179 -8.17 -8.59 -6.83
C PHE A 179 -9.63 -8.11 -6.89
N GLU A 180 -10.06 -7.57 -8.03
CA GLU A 180 -11.44 -7.13 -8.27
C GLU A 180 -12.43 -8.28 -8.00
N LYS A 181 -12.16 -9.46 -8.56
CA LYS A 181 -12.93 -10.69 -8.33
C LYS A 181 -12.96 -11.09 -6.85
N GLY A 182 -11.84 -11.02 -6.16
CA GLY A 182 -11.73 -11.35 -4.74
C GLY A 182 -12.54 -10.40 -3.86
N GLN A 183 -12.52 -9.10 -4.16
CA GLN A 183 -13.33 -8.10 -3.46
C GLN A 183 -14.83 -8.34 -3.64
N GLU A 184 -15.27 -8.66 -4.85
CA GLU A 184 -16.67 -9.04 -5.12
C GLU A 184 -17.07 -10.29 -4.33
N GLN A 185 -16.24 -11.32 -4.34
CA GLN A 185 -16.50 -12.57 -3.63
C GLN A 185 -16.59 -12.39 -2.12
N ARG A 186 -15.71 -11.57 -1.54
CA ARG A 186 -15.69 -11.29 -0.08
C ARG A 186 -17.06 -10.83 0.44
N SER A 187 -17.85 -10.14 -0.38
CA SER A 187 -19.20 -9.70 0.02
C SER A 187 -20.22 -10.84 0.20
N ARG A 188 -19.94 -12.03 -0.35
CA ARG A 188 -20.83 -13.21 -0.35
C ARG A 188 -20.22 -14.41 0.38
N ASP A 189 -18.91 -14.57 0.25
CA ASP A 189 -18.13 -15.69 0.77
C ASP A 189 -16.72 -15.19 1.13
N PHE A 190 -16.48 -15.05 2.44
CA PHE A 190 -15.21 -14.56 2.94
C PHE A 190 -14.06 -15.53 2.72
N VAL A 191 -14.31 -16.85 2.76
CA VAL A 191 -13.26 -17.87 2.57
C VAL A 191 -12.77 -17.80 1.13
N LYS A 192 -13.70 -17.88 0.17
CA LYS A 192 -13.37 -17.81 -1.25
C LYS A 192 -12.76 -16.45 -1.64
N GLY A 193 -13.27 -15.38 -1.05
CA GLY A 193 -12.71 -14.04 -1.20
C GLY A 193 -11.27 -13.96 -0.71
N ALA A 194 -10.97 -14.51 0.48
CA ALA A 194 -9.63 -14.56 1.04
C ALA A 194 -8.65 -15.34 0.16
N GLU A 195 -9.03 -16.52 -0.31
CA GLU A 195 -8.22 -17.34 -1.23
C GLU A 195 -7.89 -16.59 -2.52
N THR A 196 -8.90 -15.93 -3.11
CA THR A 196 -8.71 -15.19 -4.37
C THR A 196 -7.86 -13.93 -4.19
N LEU A 197 -8.03 -13.22 -3.06
CA LEU A 197 -7.20 -12.05 -2.73
C LEU A 197 -5.74 -12.45 -2.44
N LEU A 198 -5.52 -13.57 -1.75
CA LEU A 198 -4.18 -14.12 -1.54
C LEU A 198 -3.52 -14.52 -2.87
N LEU A 199 -4.29 -15.09 -3.79
CA LEU A 199 -3.82 -15.39 -5.14
C LEU A 199 -3.47 -14.11 -5.91
N ALA A 200 -4.27 -13.04 -5.78
CA ALA A 200 -3.96 -11.74 -6.35
C ALA A 200 -2.63 -11.18 -5.79
N SER A 201 -2.42 -11.25 -4.47
CA SER A 201 -1.16 -10.86 -3.82
C SER A 201 0.03 -11.66 -4.34
N ARG A 202 -0.13 -12.98 -4.52
CA ARG A 202 0.88 -13.87 -5.10
C ARG A 202 1.22 -13.44 -6.52
N VAL A 203 0.24 -13.32 -7.42
CA VAL A 203 0.47 -12.91 -8.81
C VAL A 203 1.14 -11.53 -8.85
N GLN A 204 0.70 -10.59 -8.03
CA GLN A 204 1.29 -9.26 -7.95
C GLN A 204 2.74 -9.28 -7.49
N TRP A 205 3.08 -10.07 -6.47
CA TRP A 205 4.47 -10.23 -6.00
C TRP A 205 5.38 -10.78 -7.10
N HIS A 206 4.93 -11.81 -7.81
CA HIS A 206 5.71 -12.39 -8.91
C HIS A 206 5.77 -11.47 -10.13
N ALA A 207 4.73 -10.69 -10.42
CA ALA A 207 4.74 -9.68 -11.47
C ALA A 207 5.72 -8.53 -11.13
N LEU A 208 5.71 -8.07 -9.87
CA LEU A 208 6.67 -7.11 -9.34
C LEU A 208 8.11 -7.60 -9.50
N ARG A 209 8.39 -8.83 -9.06
CA ARG A 209 9.72 -9.44 -9.16
C ARG A 209 10.23 -9.62 -10.59
N ARG A 210 9.33 -9.65 -11.57
CA ARG A 210 9.65 -9.70 -13.01
C ARG A 210 9.76 -8.32 -13.65
N GLY A 211 9.62 -7.25 -12.86
CA GLY A 211 9.61 -5.89 -13.35
C GLY A 211 8.40 -5.54 -14.23
N ASP A 212 7.27 -6.24 -14.08
CA ASP A 212 6.09 -5.95 -14.90
C ASP A 212 5.60 -4.51 -14.68
N PHE A 213 5.35 -3.80 -15.78
CA PHE A 213 5.02 -2.37 -15.75
C PHE A 213 3.68 -2.12 -15.05
N GLY A 214 2.74 -3.06 -15.16
CA GLY A 214 1.46 -3.01 -14.47
C GLY A 214 1.52 -3.32 -12.98
N ALA A 215 2.67 -3.77 -12.45
CA ALA A 215 2.82 -4.19 -11.07
C ALA A 215 3.46 -3.09 -10.21
N THR A 216 2.83 -2.77 -9.08
CA THR A 216 3.26 -1.73 -8.12
C THR A 216 3.27 -2.28 -6.69
N ILE A 217 4.13 -1.71 -5.84
CA ILE A 217 4.26 -2.11 -4.44
C ILE A 217 3.04 -1.66 -3.64
N GLU A 218 2.46 -0.53 -4.02
CA GLU A 218 1.24 0.03 -3.47
C GLU A 218 0.08 -0.96 -3.66
N ASP A 219 -0.09 -1.49 -4.88
CA ASP A 219 -1.07 -2.54 -5.17
C ASP A 219 -0.77 -3.81 -4.38
N LEU A 220 0.49 -4.26 -4.30
CA LEU A 220 0.86 -5.44 -3.50
C LEU A 220 0.43 -5.26 -2.04
N ARG A 221 0.80 -4.14 -1.42
CA ARG A 221 0.47 -3.82 -0.03
C ARG A 221 -1.05 -3.78 0.16
N TRP A 222 -1.78 -3.19 -0.78
CA TRP A 222 -3.24 -3.15 -0.74
C TRP A 222 -3.87 -4.55 -0.86
N TYR A 223 -3.34 -5.39 -1.75
CA TYR A 223 -3.86 -6.74 -1.97
C TYR A 223 -3.61 -7.60 -0.73
N VAL A 224 -2.42 -7.53 -0.14
CA VAL A 224 -2.08 -8.22 1.12
C VAL A 224 -2.98 -7.75 2.27
N ALA A 225 -3.14 -6.43 2.45
CA ALA A 225 -4.04 -5.90 3.47
C ALA A 225 -5.49 -6.38 3.28
N SER A 226 -5.96 -6.45 2.03
CA SER A 226 -7.29 -6.96 1.72
C SER A 226 -7.42 -8.46 1.99
N ALA A 227 -6.39 -9.26 1.68
CA ALA A 227 -6.36 -10.69 2.00
C ALA A 227 -6.39 -10.91 3.52
N LEU A 228 -5.58 -10.19 4.31
CA LEU A 228 -5.59 -10.25 5.77
C LEU A 228 -6.97 -9.89 6.34
N SER A 229 -7.61 -8.85 5.81
CA SER A 229 -8.97 -8.47 6.22
C SER A 229 -10.00 -9.56 5.90
N ALA A 230 -9.91 -10.18 4.73
CA ALA A 230 -10.81 -11.27 4.35
C ALA A 230 -10.60 -12.53 5.22
N GLU A 231 -9.35 -12.88 5.52
CA GLU A 231 -8.96 -13.98 6.42
C GLU A 231 -9.44 -13.76 7.85
N ALA A 232 -9.37 -12.52 8.35
CA ALA A 232 -9.92 -12.14 9.65
C ALA A 232 -11.44 -12.30 9.67
N GLY A 233 -12.13 -11.85 8.61
CA GLY A 233 -13.57 -11.98 8.45
C GLY A 233 -14.05 -13.43 8.31
N ALA A 234 -13.33 -14.26 7.55
CA ALA A 234 -13.62 -15.68 7.36
C ALA A 234 -13.62 -16.42 8.71
N ARG A 235 -12.58 -16.22 9.52
CA ARG A 235 -12.47 -16.81 10.86
C ARG A 235 -13.52 -16.25 11.82
N TYR A 236 -13.78 -14.95 11.76
CA TYR A 236 -14.84 -14.35 12.57
C TYR A 236 -16.20 -15.00 12.30
N ILE A 237 -16.57 -15.19 11.03
CA ILE A 237 -17.82 -15.86 10.63
C ILE A 237 -17.82 -17.33 11.05
N GLY A 238 -16.68 -18.01 10.93
CA GLY A 238 -16.45 -19.37 11.41
C GLY A 238 -16.48 -19.51 12.94
N ARG A 239 -16.61 -18.42 13.70
CA ARG A 239 -16.50 -18.36 15.17
C ARG A 239 -15.12 -18.78 15.70
N GLU A 240 -14.12 -18.70 14.84
CA GLU A 240 -12.70 -18.93 15.10
C GLU A 240 -12.04 -17.64 15.62
N TYR A 241 -12.62 -17.07 16.69
CA TYR A 241 -12.29 -15.73 17.15
C TYR A 241 -10.82 -15.57 17.56
N GLU A 242 -10.27 -16.55 18.28
CA GLU A 242 -8.84 -16.54 18.66
C GLU A 242 -7.94 -16.60 17.41
N GLN A 243 -8.31 -17.41 16.41
CA GLN A 243 -7.55 -17.49 15.16
C GLN A 243 -7.71 -16.23 14.29
N ALA A 244 -8.76 -15.44 14.47
CA ALA A 244 -8.96 -14.19 13.72
C ALA A 244 -8.03 -13.07 14.21
N VAL A 245 -7.66 -13.05 15.50
CA VAL A 245 -6.87 -11.97 16.13
C VAL A 245 -5.55 -11.68 15.39
N PRO A 246 -4.71 -12.68 15.04
CA PRO A 246 -3.46 -12.43 14.32
C PRO A 246 -3.65 -11.67 13.00
N TYR A 247 -4.73 -11.96 12.26
CA TYR A 247 -5.00 -11.33 10.96
C TYR A 247 -5.42 -9.85 11.10
N TYR A 248 -6.22 -9.52 12.12
CA TYR A 248 -6.51 -8.13 12.45
C TYR A 248 -5.24 -7.36 12.80
N LEU A 249 -4.40 -7.93 13.67
CA LEU A 249 -3.15 -7.28 14.10
C LEU A 249 -2.15 -7.12 12.95
N ALA A 250 -2.02 -8.12 12.07
CA ALA A 250 -1.20 -8.02 10.87
C ALA A 250 -1.73 -6.92 9.95
N TYR A 251 -3.04 -6.85 9.70
CA TYR A 251 -3.66 -5.77 8.92
C TYR A 251 -3.32 -4.39 9.50
N PHE A 252 -3.53 -4.18 10.81
CA PHE A 252 -3.25 -2.88 11.44
C PHE A 252 -1.76 -2.52 11.41
N SER A 253 -0.86 -3.50 11.53
CA SER A 253 0.59 -3.26 11.47
C SER A 253 1.08 -2.76 10.12
N MET A 254 0.33 -3.00 9.04
CA MET A 254 0.66 -2.47 7.72
C MET A 254 0.34 -0.98 7.57
N LEU A 255 -0.54 -0.43 8.42
CA LEU A 255 -1.04 0.92 8.31
C LEU A 255 -0.09 1.93 8.95
N ARG A 256 0.45 2.85 8.15
CA ARG A 256 1.36 3.93 8.58
C ARG A 256 0.75 5.29 8.28
N ARG A 257 0.85 6.26 9.20
CA ARG A 257 0.37 7.63 8.96
C ARG A 257 1.14 8.26 7.79
N GLY A 258 0.42 8.89 6.87
CA GLY A 258 1.00 9.53 5.69
C GLY A 258 1.38 8.56 4.56
N ASP A 259 1.16 7.25 4.72
CA ASP A 259 1.33 6.26 3.66
C ASP A 259 0.03 6.16 2.85
N ARG A 260 0.13 6.06 1.52
CA ARG A 260 -1.00 5.93 0.60
C ARG A 260 -1.93 4.77 0.99
N LEU A 261 -1.36 3.66 1.47
CA LEU A 261 -2.14 2.51 1.94
C LEU A 261 -3.15 2.91 3.03
N TRP A 262 -2.76 3.80 3.95
CA TRP A 262 -3.63 4.27 5.03
C TRP A 262 -4.88 4.96 4.48
N GLU A 263 -4.73 5.77 3.44
CA GLU A 263 -5.83 6.49 2.80
C GLU A 263 -6.74 5.54 2.02
N ASP A 264 -6.14 4.65 1.21
CA ASP A 264 -6.84 3.71 0.35
C ASP A 264 -7.70 2.72 1.15
N VAL A 265 -7.22 2.27 2.31
CA VAL A 265 -7.94 1.31 3.16
C VAL A 265 -8.64 1.95 4.36
N ASN A 266 -8.62 3.28 4.51
CA ASN A 266 -9.22 3.95 5.67
C ASN A 266 -10.70 3.55 5.89
N ARG A 267 -11.45 3.39 4.79
CA ARG A 267 -12.84 2.93 4.84
C ARG A 267 -13.00 1.50 5.38
N LEU A 268 -11.99 0.66 5.19
CA LEU A 268 -11.95 -0.71 5.71
C LEU A 268 -11.41 -0.77 7.14
N THR A 269 -10.57 0.19 7.54
CA THR A 269 -10.03 0.27 8.91
C THR A 269 -11.12 0.46 9.96
N ILE A 270 -12.18 1.23 9.64
CA ILE A 270 -13.32 1.43 10.55
C ILE A 270 -14.01 0.10 10.90
N PRO A 271 -14.55 -0.68 9.94
CA PRO A 271 -15.17 -1.96 10.27
C PRO A 271 -14.17 -2.94 10.87
N MET A 272 -12.91 -2.96 10.41
CA MET A 272 -11.88 -3.82 11.01
C MET A 272 -11.68 -3.53 12.51
N LEU A 273 -11.62 -2.25 12.91
CA LEU A 273 -11.56 -1.87 14.31
C LEU A 273 -12.83 -2.23 15.08
N SER A 274 -14.01 -2.02 14.50
CA SER A 274 -15.27 -2.38 15.15
C SER A 274 -15.34 -3.86 15.47
N TYR A 275 -15.03 -4.72 14.48
CA TYR A 275 -15.02 -6.17 14.64
C TYR A 275 -13.91 -6.64 15.60
N TYR A 276 -12.72 -6.05 15.52
CA TYR A 276 -11.62 -6.36 16.45
C TYR A 276 -11.99 -6.06 17.90
N THR A 277 -12.59 -4.89 18.16
CA THR A 277 -12.98 -4.47 19.51
C THR A 277 -14.01 -5.40 20.14
N ILE A 278 -15.03 -5.82 19.38
CA ILE A 278 -16.07 -6.71 19.92
C ILE A 278 -15.57 -8.15 20.13
N LEU A 279 -14.38 -8.53 19.63
CA LEU A 279 -13.78 -9.81 19.98
C LEU A 279 -13.62 -9.99 21.49
N ALA A 280 -13.45 -8.90 22.24
CA ALA A 280 -13.41 -8.96 23.70
C ALA A 280 -14.67 -9.61 24.30
N ALA A 281 -15.84 -9.27 23.79
CA ALA A 281 -17.12 -9.86 24.20
C ALA A 281 -17.27 -11.28 23.66
N ARG A 282 -16.96 -11.50 22.38
CA ARG A 282 -17.13 -12.80 21.71
C ARG A 282 -16.24 -13.91 22.27
N LEU A 283 -15.00 -13.59 22.64
CA LEU A 283 -14.06 -14.54 23.22
C LEU A 283 -14.50 -15.02 24.61
N GLU A 284 -15.24 -14.19 25.35
CA GLU A 284 -15.83 -14.54 26.64
C GLU A 284 -17.24 -15.14 26.51
N GLY A 285 -17.70 -15.40 25.28
CA GLY A 285 -19.00 -16.02 25.02
C GLY A 285 -20.21 -15.14 25.37
N VAL A 286 -20.01 -13.83 25.56
CA VAL A 286 -21.10 -12.90 25.85
C VAL A 286 -21.65 -12.24 24.57
N PRO A 287 -22.91 -11.78 24.57
CA PRO A 287 -23.47 -11.03 23.44
C PRO A 287 -22.67 -9.77 23.14
N ASP A 288 -22.70 -9.34 21.86
CA ASP A 288 -22.07 -8.07 21.50
C ASP A 288 -22.76 -6.90 22.23
N PRO A 289 -21.98 -5.96 22.80
CA PRO A 289 -22.55 -4.81 23.49
C PRO A 289 -23.26 -3.85 22.54
N ALA A 290 -22.86 -3.84 21.26
CA ALA A 290 -23.59 -3.21 20.16
C ALA A 290 -23.16 -3.84 18.82
N SER A 291 -23.96 -3.63 17.77
CA SER A 291 -23.65 -4.16 16.43
C SER A 291 -22.35 -3.57 15.88
N PRO A 292 -21.37 -4.39 15.43
CA PRO A 292 -20.12 -3.91 14.84
C PRO A 292 -20.33 -3.16 13.51
N ASN A 293 -21.44 -3.42 12.82
CA ASN A 293 -21.77 -2.77 11.54
C ASN A 293 -22.46 -1.41 11.71
N ALA A 294 -23.12 -1.19 12.85
CA ALA A 294 -23.78 0.08 13.16
C ALA A 294 -22.96 0.93 14.15
N GLY A 295 -22.13 0.28 14.97
CA GLY A 295 -21.30 0.91 15.99
C GLY A 295 -20.01 1.46 15.40
N GLN A 296 -19.75 2.74 15.70
CA GLN A 296 -18.43 3.33 15.46
C GLN A 296 -17.41 2.70 16.42
N PRO A 297 -16.18 2.45 15.98
CA PRO A 297 -15.20 1.69 16.76
C PRO A 297 -14.87 2.34 18.11
N GLY A 298 -14.87 3.68 18.19
CA GLY A 298 -14.70 4.39 19.46
C GLY A 298 -15.83 4.16 20.45
N TYR A 299 -17.09 4.10 19.97
CA TYR A 299 -18.23 3.77 20.82
C TYR A 299 -18.17 2.33 21.33
N LEU A 300 -17.82 1.38 20.45
CA LEU A 300 -17.63 -0.02 20.85
C LEU A 300 -16.50 -0.17 21.87
N ALA A 301 -15.39 0.55 21.68
CA ALA A 301 -14.25 0.53 22.59
C ALA A 301 -14.63 1.08 23.97
N ALA A 302 -15.42 2.16 24.00
CA ALA A 302 -15.99 2.69 25.24
C ALA A 302 -16.84 1.63 25.96
N LEU A 303 -17.76 0.98 25.25
CA LEU A 303 -18.63 -0.05 25.82
C LEU A 303 -17.87 -1.26 26.38
N VAL A 304 -16.85 -1.76 25.68
CA VAL A 304 -16.05 -2.90 26.18
C VAL A 304 -15.11 -2.49 27.32
N THR A 305 -14.67 -1.23 27.38
CA THR A 305 -13.81 -0.74 28.46
C THR A 305 -14.58 -0.59 29.78
N THR A 306 -15.85 -0.21 29.71
CA THR A 306 -16.73 -0.08 30.90
C THR A 306 -17.76 -1.21 31.00
N HIS A 307 -17.44 -2.38 30.42
CA HIS A 307 -18.36 -3.50 30.39
C HIS A 307 -18.63 -4.05 31.80
N GLU A 308 -19.86 -4.49 32.08
CA GLU A 308 -20.26 -4.99 33.41
C GLU A 308 -19.57 -6.32 33.79
N ASN A 309 -19.17 -7.10 32.78
CA ASN A 309 -18.39 -8.32 32.95
C ASN A 309 -16.88 -8.01 32.93
N ASP A 310 -16.23 -8.16 34.08
CA ASP A 310 -14.78 -7.94 34.26
C ASP A 310 -13.90 -8.80 33.32
N GLN A 311 -14.35 -9.99 32.91
CA GLN A 311 -13.60 -10.84 31.97
C GLN A 311 -13.54 -10.20 30.58
N VAL A 312 -14.60 -9.52 30.15
CA VAL A 312 -14.61 -8.77 28.88
C VAL A 312 -13.62 -7.61 28.95
N VAL A 313 -13.59 -6.91 30.08
CA VAL A 313 -12.64 -5.81 30.30
C VAL A 313 -11.20 -6.32 30.30
N ALA A 314 -10.92 -7.43 30.98
CA ALA A 314 -9.60 -8.07 30.99
C ALA A 314 -9.18 -8.58 29.60
N ARG A 315 -10.12 -9.15 28.85
CA ARG A 315 -9.87 -9.57 27.46
C ARG A 315 -9.58 -8.37 26.56
N TRP A 316 -10.37 -7.31 26.70
CA TRP A 316 -10.15 -6.06 25.98
C TRP A 316 -8.79 -5.47 26.31
N GLN A 317 -8.36 -5.50 27.57
CA GLN A 317 -7.01 -5.07 27.97
C GLN A 317 -5.93 -5.78 27.18
N THR A 318 -6.05 -7.11 27.06
CA THR A 318 -5.09 -7.93 26.30
C THR A 318 -5.10 -7.57 24.82
N LEU A 319 -6.28 -7.41 24.22
CA LEU A 319 -6.42 -7.07 22.80
C LEU A 319 -5.94 -5.64 22.50
N ALA A 320 -6.24 -4.67 23.37
CA ALA A 320 -5.82 -3.28 23.24
C ALA A 320 -4.29 -3.13 23.37
N SER A 321 -3.66 -3.85 24.30
CA SER A 321 -2.19 -3.89 24.39
C SER A 321 -1.55 -4.48 23.13
N ARG A 322 -2.08 -5.60 22.63
CA ARG A 322 -1.60 -6.19 21.37
C ARG A 322 -1.80 -5.28 20.16
N LEU A 323 -2.87 -4.47 20.15
CA LEU A 323 -3.11 -3.47 19.12
C LEU A 323 -2.06 -2.36 19.18
N ALA A 324 -1.75 -1.84 20.36
CA ALA A 324 -0.70 -0.84 20.54
C ALA A 324 0.68 -1.37 20.08
N GLU A 325 1.00 -2.61 20.44
CA GLU A 325 2.23 -3.29 20.00
C GLU A 325 2.27 -3.53 18.48
N ALA A 326 1.12 -3.76 17.84
CA ALA A 326 1.06 -3.98 16.40
C ALA A 326 1.08 -2.67 15.61
N SER A 327 0.38 -1.64 16.09
CA SER A 327 0.33 -0.32 15.47
C SER A 327 -0.11 0.75 16.46
N GLN A 328 0.87 1.49 16.98
CA GLN A 328 0.65 2.66 17.83
C GLN A 328 -0.22 3.72 17.13
N ALA A 329 -0.04 3.90 15.82
CA ALA A 329 -0.81 4.86 15.04
C ALA A 329 -2.32 4.55 15.02
N VAL A 330 -2.68 3.27 14.86
CA VAL A 330 -4.07 2.79 14.88
C VAL A 330 -4.64 2.82 16.30
N PHE A 331 -3.84 2.49 17.31
CA PHE A 331 -4.25 2.59 18.71
C PHE A 331 -4.63 4.03 19.06
N GLU A 332 -3.79 5.01 18.73
CA GLU A 332 -4.07 6.43 18.95
C GLU A 332 -5.29 6.93 18.16
N GLU A 333 -5.50 6.41 16.94
CA GLU A 333 -6.71 6.71 16.16
C GLU A 333 -7.96 6.16 16.88
N LEU A 334 -7.90 4.97 17.47
CA LEU A 334 -9.00 4.44 18.27
C LEU A 334 -9.28 5.31 19.50
N VAL A 335 -8.23 5.77 20.21
CA VAL A 335 -8.37 6.71 21.34
C VAL A 335 -9.06 7.99 20.91
N ARG A 336 -8.62 8.64 19.82
CA ARG A 336 -9.27 9.84 19.27
C ARG A 336 -10.74 9.63 18.90
N ARG A 337 -11.09 8.42 18.47
CA ARG A 337 -12.49 8.05 18.18
C ARG A 337 -13.31 7.83 19.43
N ILE A 338 -12.73 7.39 20.54
CA ILE A 338 -13.43 7.32 21.83
C ILE A 338 -13.77 8.72 22.31
N GLU A 339 -12.82 9.67 22.22
CA GLU A 339 -12.99 11.07 22.64
C GLU A 339 -14.15 11.78 21.94
N THR A 340 -14.50 11.34 20.74
CA THR A 340 -15.53 11.96 19.88
C THR A 340 -16.77 11.08 19.67
N CYS A 341 -16.89 9.96 20.39
CA CYS A 341 -18.02 9.05 20.23
C CYS A 341 -19.29 9.52 20.95
N SER A 342 -20.39 8.80 20.74
CA SER A 342 -21.71 9.12 21.32
C SER A 342 -21.97 8.53 22.71
N ALA A 343 -20.95 8.02 23.40
CA ALA A 343 -21.10 7.55 24.79
C ALA A 343 -21.29 8.73 25.76
N ASP A 344 -21.71 8.45 27.00
CA ASP A 344 -21.79 9.49 28.01
C ASP A 344 -20.38 10.02 28.40
N PRO A 345 -20.27 11.28 28.84
CA PRO A 345 -18.96 11.90 29.12
C PRO A 345 -18.10 11.15 30.13
N ASP A 346 -18.71 10.52 31.14
CA ASP A 346 -17.97 9.77 32.16
C ASP A 346 -17.41 8.45 31.62
N THR A 347 -18.15 7.77 30.75
CA THR A 347 -17.68 6.59 30.03
C THR A 347 -16.55 6.95 29.06
N ILE A 348 -16.68 8.06 28.31
CA ILE A 348 -15.61 8.55 27.43
C ILE A 348 -14.35 8.81 28.26
N ARG A 349 -14.46 9.63 29.31
CA ARG A 349 -13.32 10.00 30.17
C ARG A 349 -12.61 8.78 30.75
N ARG A 350 -13.36 7.86 31.37
CA ARG A 350 -12.80 6.62 31.95
C ARG A 350 -12.11 5.76 30.89
N SER A 351 -12.70 5.65 29.71
CA SER A 351 -12.15 4.83 28.63
C SER A 351 -10.85 5.40 28.07
N VAL A 352 -10.79 6.72 27.87
CA VAL A 352 -9.57 7.42 27.41
C VAL A 352 -8.46 7.34 28.45
N GLU A 353 -8.75 7.59 29.73
CA GLU A 353 -7.80 7.44 30.83
C GLU A 353 -7.23 6.01 30.89
N TRP A 354 -8.10 5.00 30.75
CA TRP A 354 -7.71 3.59 30.77
C TRP A 354 -6.83 3.21 29.57
N MET A 355 -7.20 3.62 28.35
CA MET A 355 -6.44 3.35 27.12
C MET A 355 -5.07 4.05 27.17
N ASN A 356 -5.01 5.33 27.56
CA ASN A 356 -3.74 6.06 27.69
C ASN A 356 -2.82 5.42 28.75
N GLY A 357 -3.39 4.91 29.84
CA GLY A 357 -2.63 4.14 30.83
C GLY A 357 -2.05 2.82 30.30
N LEU A 358 -2.63 2.23 29.26
CA LEU A 358 -2.04 1.07 28.58
C LEU A 358 -0.85 1.46 27.69
N ALA A 359 -0.96 2.56 26.95
CA ALA A 359 0.11 3.03 26.05
C ALA A 359 1.41 3.34 26.81
N LEU A 360 1.30 3.92 28.01
CA LEU A 360 2.46 4.20 28.88
C LEU A 360 3.16 2.92 29.38
N ARG A 361 2.41 1.82 29.53
CA ARG A 361 2.96 0.54 30.00
C ARG A 361 3.63 -0.26 28.89
N SER A 362 3.19 -0.10 27.65
CA SER A 362 3.82 -0.71 26.47
C SER A 362 5.09 0.03 26.02
N ALA A 363 5.20 1.34 26.24
CA ALA A 363 6.40 2.12 25.90
C ALA A 363 7.63 1.87 26.81
N HIS A 364 7.46 1.14 27.91
CA HIS A 364 8.51 0.82 28.89
C HIS A 364 8.91 -0.67 28.88
N ARG A 365 8.50 -1.43 27.87
CA ARG A 365 8.98 -2.79 27.57
C ARG A 365 9.76 -2.75 26.27
#